data_AF-A0A939A0B4-F1
#
_entry.id   AF-A0A939A0B4-F1
#
_cell.length_a   1.000
_cell.length_b   1.000
_cell.length_c   1.000
_cell.angle_alpha   90.00
_cell.angle_beta   90.00
_cell.angle_gamma   90.00
#
_symmetry.space_group_name_H-M   'P 1'
#
loop_
_entity.id
_entity.type
_entity.pdbx_description
1 polymer ?
#
loop_
_entity_poly.entity_id
_entity_poly.type
_entity_poly.pdbx_seq_one_letter_code
_entity_poly.pdbx_strand_id
1 'polypeptide(L)' 'MQEFEALIQLRLELLREAGDIKGDSDTTNLAEATRKYLGEKMPSGEFLAWVAEVDSQIIATSGLVFFQRPPYNGNLSGL' A
#
# COMPACT_ATOMS: atom_id res chain seq x y z
N MET A 1 -0.58 0.14 15.35
CA MET A 1 0.78 0.71 15.14
C MET A 1 1.73 -0.35 14.61
N GLN A 2 1.70 -1.58 15.15
CA GLN A 2 2.57 -2.67 14.71
C GLN A 2 2.18 -3.23 13.32
N GLU A 3 0.88 -3.27 12.98
CA GLU A 3 0.45 -3.72 11.64
C GLU A 3 0.90 -2.76 10.53
N PHE A 4 0.89 -1.45 10.81
CA PHE A 4 1.34 -0.42 9.87
C PHE A 4 2.80 -0.61 9.48
N GLU A 5 3.66 -0.86 10.45
CA GLU A 5 5.08 -1.10 10.18
C GLU A 5 5.28 -2.38 9.37
N ALA A 6 4.54 -3.46 9.67
CA ALA A 6 4.60 -4.68 8.87
C ALA A 6 4.19 -4.43 7.41
N LEU A 7 3.12 -3.68 7.18
CA LEU A 7 2.66 -3.31 5.83
C LEU A 7 3.66 -2.42 5.09
N ILE A 8 4.30 -1.47 5.78
CA ILE A 8 5.36 -0.63 5.20
C ILE A 8 6.53 -1.50 4.78
N GLN A 9 7.00 -2.42 5.63
CA GLN A 9 8.11 -3.32 5.29
C GLN A 9 7.76 -4.20 4.09
N LEU A 10 6.58 -4.84 4.09
CA LEU A 10 6.13 -5.66 2.95
C LEU A 10 6.02 -4.84 1.66
N ARG A 11 5.62 -3.56 1.73
CA ARG A 11 5.58 -2.68 0.57
C ARG A 11 6.97 -2.37 0.02
N LEU A 12 7.95 -2.13 0.89
CA LEU A 12 9.33 -1.87 0.48
C LEU A 12 9.95 -3.12 -0.16
N GLU A 13 9.74 -4.30 0.43
CA GLU A 13 10.24 -5.55 -0.13
C GLU A 13 9.59 -5.88 -1.49
N LEU A 14 8.27 -5.66 -1.64
CA LEU A 14 7.61 -5.79 -2.93
C LEU A 14 8.23 -4.88 -4.01
N LEU A 15 8.56 -3.64 -3.66
CA LEU A 15 9.19 -2.69 -4.59
C LEU A 15 10.64 -3.07 -4.92
N ARG A 16 11.36 -3.67 -3.96
CA ARG A 16 12.69 -4.25 -4.18
C ARG A 16 12.61 -5.42 -5.16
N GLU A 17 11.67 -6.34 -4.96
CA GLU A 17 11.41 -7.47 -5.86
C GLU A 17 10.99 -7.03 -7.27
N ALA A 18 10.19 -5.97 -7.37
CA ALA A 18 9.79 -5.37 -8.65
C ALA A 18 10.92 -4.60 -9.36
N GLY A 19 12.04 -4.35 -8.68
CA GLY A 19 13.20 -3.62 -9.22
C GLY A 19 13.13 -2.09 -9.09
N ASP A 20 12.13 -1.56 -8.37
CA ASP A 20 11.96 -0.12 -8.12
C ASP A 20 12.92 0.39 -7.06
N ILE A 21 13.35 -0.46 -6.11
CA ILE A 21 14.38 -0.16 -5.11
C ILE A 21 15.64 -0.97 -5.44
N LYS A 22 16.77 -0.30 -5.65
CA LYS A 22 18.03 -0.92 -6.08
C LYS A 22 19.04 -1.01 -4.93
N GLY A 23 19.55 -2.20 -4.65
CA GLY A 23 20.61 -2.41 -3.64
C GLY A 23 20.27 -1.73 -2.30
N ASP A 24 21.23 -1.01 -1.73
CA ASP A 24 21.08 -0.32 -0.44
C ASP A 24 20.57 1.12 -0.59
N SER A 25 19.70 1.38 -1.59
CA SER A 25 19.06 2.70 -1.75
C SER A 25 18.34 3.12 -0.47
N ASP A 26 18.48 4.39 -0.09
CA ASP A 26 17.77 4.94 1.07
C ASP A 26 16.25 4.93 0.82
N THR A 27 15.53 4.17 1.65
CA THR A 27 14.08 4.03 1.58
C THR A 27 13.33 4.88 2.59
N THR A 28 14.01 5.75 3.35
CA THR A 28 13.41 6.53 4.46
C THR A 28 12.22 7.36 3.98
N ASN A 29 12.41 8.16 2.93
CA ASN A 29 11.35 8.99 2.36
C ASN A 29 10.15 8.17 1.86
N LEU A 30 10.41 7.00 1.26
CA LEU A 30 9.37 6.10 0.75
C LEU A 30 8.58 5.45 1.89
N ALA A 31 9.27 5.04 2.96
CA ALA A 31 8.63 4.49 4.16
C ALA A 31 7.74 5.54 4.83
N GLU A 32 8.20 6.79 4.95
CA GLU A 32 7.39 7.90 5.50
C GLU A 32 6.19 8.23 4.62
N ALA A 33 6.38 8.30 3.30
CA ALA A 33 5.28 8.53 2.36
C ALA A 33 4.23 7.39 2.42
N THR A 34 4.69 6.14 2.51
CA THR A 34 3.81 4.97 2.67
C THR A 34 3.05 5.03 3.99
N ARG A 35 3.73 5.35 5.10
CA ARG A 35 3.10 5.51 6.42
C ARG A 35 2.00 6.56 6.39
N LYS A 36 2.29 7.73 5.81
CA LYS A 36 1.32 8.81 5.64
C LYS A 36 0.12 8.36 4.81
N TYR A 37 0.37 7.74 3.66
CA TYR A 37 -0.68 7.23 2.77
C TYR A 37 -1.60 6.24 3.49
N LEU A 38 -1.05 5.22 4.16
CA LEU A 38 -1.86 4.24 4.90
C LEU A 38 -2.66 4.91 6.02
N GLY A 39 -2.07 5.89 6.71
CA GLY A 39 -2.70 6.59 7.82
C GLY A 39 -3.87 7.47 7.38
N GLU A 40 -3.82 7.98 6.16
CA GLU A 40 -4.90 8.78 5.57
C GLU A 40 -5.98 7.90 4.91
N LYS A 41 -5.57 6.84 4.19
CA LYS A 41 -6.46 6.09 3.28
C LYS A 41 -7.13 4.86 3.89
N MET A 42 -6.54 4.23 4.90
CA MET A 42 -7.20 3.13 5.59
C MET A 42 -8.44 3.61 6.39
N PRO A 43 -8.36 4.69 7.21
CA PRO A 43 -9.51 5.14 7.97
C PRO A 43 -10.64 5.69 7.10
N SER A 44 -10.33 6.23 5.93
CA SER A 44 -11.35 6.72 4.99
C SER A 44 -12.05 5.60 4.22
N GLY A 45 -11.52 4.36 4.26
CA GLY A 45 -12.02 3.24 3.47
C GLY A 45 -11.65 3.33 1.98
N GLU A 46 -10.86 4.31 1.56
CA GLU A 46 -10.36 4.43 0.17
C GLU A 46 -9.26 3.41 -0.13
N PHE A 47 -8.63 2.85 0.91
CA PHE A 47 -7.72 1.72 0.82
C PHE A 47 -8.12 0.63 1.81
N LEU A 48 -8.32 -0.59 1.29
CA LEU A 48 -8.52 -1.78 2.09
C LEU A 48 -7.27 -2.66 2.00
N ALA A 49 -6.88 -3.25 3.12
CA ALA A 49 -5.83 -4.25 3.16
C ALA A 49 -6.31 -5.50 3.89
N TRP A 50 -5.96 -6.66 3.33
CA TRP A 50 -6.04 -7.94 4.00
C TRP A 50 -4.64 -8.42 4.30
N VAL A 51 -4.49 -9.15 5.41
CA VAL A 51 -3.23 -9.73 5.84
C VAL A 51 -3.37 -11.23 6.03
N ALA A 52 -2.31 -11.96 5.70
CA ALA A 52 -2.15 -13.34 6.13
C ALA A 52 -1.20 -13.35 7.34
N GLU A 53 -1.62 -14.03 8.40
CA GLU A 53 -0.90 -14.10 9.67
C GLU A 53 -0.54 -15.54 10.01
N VAL A 54 0.67 -15.73 10.52
CA VAL A 54 1.16 -16.98 11.13
C VAL A 54 1.77 -16.62 12.47
N ASP A 55 1.35 -17.30 13.54
CA ASP A 55 1.84 -17.04 14.91
C ASP A 55 1.76 -15.56 15.33
N SER A 56 0.66 -14.88 14.96
CA SER A 56 0.42 -13.45 15.19
C SER A 56 1.41 -12.50 14.49
N GLN A 57 2.14 -13.00 13.50
CA GLN A 57 3.00 -12.20 12.63
C GLN A 57 2.39 -12.10 11.23
N ILE A 58 2.28 -10.88 10.70
CA ILE A 58 1.87 -10.63 9.32
C ILE A 58 3.00 -11.10 8.39
N ILE A 59 2.70 -12.07 7.52
CA ILE A 59 3.64 -12.64 6.56
C ILE A 59 3.34 -12.24 5.10
N ALA A 60 2.12 -11.79 4.82
CA ALA A 60 1.72 -11.33 3.51
C ALA A 60 0.57 -10.32 3.60
N THR A 61 0.41 -9.53 2.55
CA THR A 61 -0.67 -8.56 2.43
C THR A 61 -1.22 -8.49 1.01
N SER A 62 -2.49 -8.16 0.88
CA SER A 62 -3.12 -7.77 -0.38
C SER A 62 -3.88 -6.46 -0.16
N GLY A 63 -3.67 -5.49 -1.05
CA GLY A 63 -4.28 -4.17 -0.97
C GLY A 63 -5.24 -3.90 -2.13
N LEU A 64 -6.35 -3.21 -1.85
CA LEU A 64 -7.30 -2.71 -2.83
C LEU A 64 -7.50 -1.21 -2.63
N VAL A 65 -7.37 -0.45 -3.70
CA VAL A 65 -7.65 1.00 -3.71
C VAL A 65 -8.95 1.24 -4.46
N PHE A 66 -9.90 1.94 -3.83
CA PHE A 66 -11.06 2.47 -4.54
C PHE A 66 -10.66 3.79 -5.19
N PHE A 67 -10.46 3.76 -6.50
CA PHE A 67 -10.15 4.96 -7.29
C PHE A 67 -11.32 5.30 -8.19
N GLN A 68 -11.81 6.53 -8.04
CA GLN A 68 -12.88 7.05 -8.88
C GLN A 68 -12.32 7.88 -10.05
N ARG A 69 -12.84 7.61 -11.25
CA ARG A 69 -12.58 8.39 -12.46
C ARG A 69 -13.80 9.20 -12.82
N PRO A 70 -13.67 10.53 -13.00
CA PRO A 70 -14.74 11.33 -13.58
C PRO A 70 -15.20 10.74 -14.93
N PRO A 71 -16.51 10.83 -15.23
CA PRO A 71 -17.02 10.48 -16.55
C PRO A 71 -16.29 11.21 -17.68
N TYR A 72 -16.08 10.51 -18.80
CA TYR A 72 -15.57 11.10 -20.04
C TYR A 72 -16.23 10.40 -21.26
N ASN A 73 -16.04 10.94 -22.47
CA ASN A 73 -16.73 10.44 -23.67
C ASN A 73 -16.54 8.92 -23.94
N GLY A 74 -15.46 8.31 -23.46
CA GLY A 74 -15.22 6.87 -23.55
C GLY A 74 -15.65 6.04 -22.34
N ASN A 75 -16.09 6.69 -21.26
CA ASN A 75 -16.65 6.05 -20.06
C ASN A 75 -17.64 7.00 -19.37
N LEU A 76 -18.87 7.05 -19.88
CA LEU A 76 -19.89 7.99 -19.41
C LEU A 76 -20.41 7.70 -17.99
N SER A 77 -20.25 6.46 -17.49
CA SER A 77 -20.61 6.10 -16.12
C SER A 77 -19.57 6.54 -15.09
N GLY A 78 -18.38 6.98 -15.53
CA GLY A 78 -17.24 7.08 -14.63
C GLY A 78 -16.82 5.70 -14.11
N LEU A 79 -15.90 5.70 -13.14
CA LEU A 79 -15.63 4.55 -12.27
C LEU A 79 -15.53 5.05 -10.83
#